data_AF-K2MFT2-F1
#
_entry.id   AF-K2MFT2-F1
#
_cell.length_a   1.000
_cell.length_b   1.000
_cell.length_c   1.000
_cell.angle_alpha   90.00
_cell.angle_beta   90.00
_cell.angle_gamma   90.00
#
_symmetry.space_group_name_H-M   'P 1'
#
loop_
_entity.id
_entity.type
_entity.pdbx_description
1 polymer ?
#
loop_
_entity_poly.entity_id
_entity_poly.type
_entity_poly.pdbx_seq_one_letter_code
_entity_poly.pdbx_strand_id
1 'polypeptide(L)'
;MLTNGTVEEIKTVSLVTLSLKDTKRWTLSNGTSDGGCSVPSVVEWEDNQLMMMTACDDGRRRVYRIGDKGESWTEALGTLSRVWGNKRGGEAKAVGSGFITATIGNGEDNRKVMLVTLPVYSSKNGKRNEKGVLHLWLTDNTHI
;
A
#
# COMPACT_ATOMS: atom_id res chain seq x y z
N MET A 1 23.74 -37.54 -11.65
CA MET A 1 22.67 -36.87 -10.87
C MET A 1 23.16 -35.45 -10.59
N LEU A 2 22.63 -34.46 -11.32
CA LEU A 2 22.90 -33.05 -11.02
C LEU A 2 21.78 -32.59 -10.07
N THR A 3 22.18 -32.16 -8.87
CA THR A 3 21.27 -31.61 -7.86
C THR A 3 20.67 -30.30 -8.38
N ASN A 4 19.33 -30.23 -8.46
CA ASN A 4 18.60 -28.98 -8.64
C ASN A 4 18.94 -28.06 -7.47
N GLY A 5 19.87 -27.12 -7.69
CA GLY A 5 20.02 -25.97 -6.80
C GLY A 5 18.71 -25.21 -6.79
N THR A 6 18.11 -25.04 -5.62
CA THR A 6 16.99 -24.12 -5.41
C THR A 6 17.49 -22.72 -5.75
N VAL A 7 17.02 -22.17 -6.87
CA VAL A 7 17.18 -20.75 -7.17
C VAL A 7 16.48 -19.99 -6.04
N GLU A 8 17.22 -19.19 -5.28
CA GLU A 8 16.59 -18.29 -4.30
C GLU A 8 15.68 -17.32 -5.07
N GLU A 9 14.37 -17.41 -4.81
CA GLU A 9 13.38 -16.54 -5.42
C GLU A 9 13.51 -15.14 -4.80
N ILE A 10 14.20 -14.23 -5.49
CA ILE A 10 14.37 -12.84 -5.05
C ILE A 10 13.01 -12.13 -5.11
N LYS A 11 12.47 -11.76 -3.93
CA LYS A 11 11.22 -11.01 -3.81
C LYS A 11 11.47 -9.61 -3.32
N THR A 12 10.88 -8.63 -4.00
CA THR A 12 10.86 -7.24 -3.54
C THR A 12 9.99 -7.10 -2.30
N VAL A 13 10.45 -6.30 -1.34
CA VAL A 13 9.68 -5.91 -0.16
C VAL A 13 9.73 -4.39 0.00
N SER A 14 8.75 -3.85 0.69
CA SER A 14 8.70 -2.45 1.12
C SER A 14 8.91 -2.37 2.63
N LEU A 15 9.55 -1.29 3.08
CA LEU A 15 9.83 -0.99 4.48
C LEU A 15 9.76 0.52 4.69
N VAL A 16 9.85 0.98 5.94
CA VAL A 16 9.90 2.41 6.25
C VAL A 16 11.29 2.78 6.74
N THR A 17 11.78 3.91 6.25
CA THR A 17 12.98 4.57 6.77
C THR A 17 12.54 5.79 7.57
N LEU A 18 12.88 5.83 8.84
CA LEU A 18 12.45 6.85 9.77
C LEU A 18 13.64 7.73 10.16
N SER A 19 13.38 9.02 10.34
CA SER A 19 14.33 9.96 10.93
C SER A 19 13.63 10.67 12.07
N LEU A 20 14.24 10.62 13.25
CA LEU A 20 13.79 11.39 14.39
C LEU A 20 14.26 12.84 14.22
N LYS A 21 13.37 13.78 14.54
CA LYS A 21 13.67 15.20 14.52
C LYS A 21 14.96 15.47 15.31
N ASP A 22 15.82 16.30 14.73
CA ASP A 22 17.12 16.69 15.29
C ASP A 22 18.20 15.60 15.36
N THR A 23 18.02 14.50 14.63
CA THR A 23 19.06 13.47 14.46
C THR A 23 19.56 13.41 13.02
N LYS A 24 20.87 13.19 12.83
CA LYS A 24 21.47 12.91 11.50
C LYS A 24 21.46 11.41 11.17
N ARG A 25 20.57 10.64 11.81
CA ARG A 25 20.53 9.18 11.70
C ARG A 25 19.18 8.75 11.15
N TRP A 26 19.23 7.81 10.22
CA TRP A 26 18.06 7.11 9.72
C TRP A 26 18.01 5.73 10.33
N THR A 27 16.82 5.28 10.72
CA THR A 27 16.56 3.94 11.22
C THR A 27 15.62 3.22 10.25
N LEU A 28 15.92 1.94 10.00
CA LEU A 28 15.06 1.06 9.23
C LEU A 28 13.99 0.48 10.14
N SER A 29 12.78 0.26 9.62
CA SER A 29 11.77 -0.53 10.33
C SER A 29 12.23 -1.98 10.50
N ASN A 30 11.83 -2.61 11.62
CA ASN A 30 12.12 -4.02 11.87
C ASN A 30 11.23 -4.96 11.03
N GLY A 31 10.00 -4.53 10.73
CA GLY A 31 9.11 -5.24 9.82
C GLY A 31 9.22 -4.77 8.37
N THR A 32 8.66 -5.59 7.47
CA THR A 32 8.55 -5.33 6.02
C THR A 32 7.18 -5.77 5.51
N SER A 33 6.83 -5.36 4.30
CA SER A 33 5.69 -5.94 3.57
C SER A 33 5.92 -7.42 3.24
N ASP A 34 4.86 -8.08 2.78
CA ASP A 34 4.97 -9.41 2.18
C ASP A 34 5.85 -9.37 0.91
N GLY A 35 6.40 -10.51 0.54
CA GLY A 35 7.24 -10.66 -0.65
C GLY A 35 6.45 -10.38 -1.94
N GLY A 36 7.08 -9.65 -2.86
CA GLY A 36 6.46 -9.23 -4.12
C GLY A 36 5.63 -7.95 -4.00
N CYS A 37 5.73 -7.23 -2.88
CA CYS A 37 5.03 -5.95 -2.69
C CYS A 37 6.00 -4.77 -2.80
N SER A 38 5.69 -3.84 -3.71
CA SER A 38 6.54 -2.71 -4.08
C SER A 38 5.73 -1.41 -4.22
N VAL A 39 6.42 -0.35 -4.67
CA VAL A 39 5.85 1.01 -4.93
C VAL A 39 4.99 1.53 -3.78
N PRO A 40 5.55 1.64 -2.56
CA PRO A 40 4.79 2.01 -1.37
C PRO A 40 4.31 3.47 -1.43
N SER A 41 3.17 3.73 -0.79
CA SER A 41 2.70 5.06 -0.42
C SER A 41 2.36 5.05 1.06
N VAL A 42 2.77 6.08 1.81
CA VAL A 42 2.68 6.10 3.28
C VAL A 42 1.96 7.35 3.74
N VAL A 43 1.06 7.20 4.71
CA VAL A 43 0.35 8.30 5.37
C VAL A 43 0.36 8.15 6.88
N GLU A 44 0.18 9.25 7.60
CA GLU A 44 0.00 9.25 9.04
C GLU A 44 -1.50 9.22 9.40
N TRP A 45 -1.94 8.12 9.97
CA TRP A 45 -3.26 7.97 10.55
C TRP A 45 -3.29 8.35 12.03
N GLU A 46 -4.46 8.25 12.66
CA GLU A 46 -4.68 8.54 14.09
C GLU A 46 -3.59 7.93 15.00
N ASP A 47 -3.34 8.57 16.14
CA ASP A 47 -2.35 8.13 17.15
C ASP A 47 -0.92 7.93 16.61
N ASN A 48 -0.51 8.76 15.63
CA ASN A 48 0.79 8.67 14.94
C ASN A 48 1.03 7.30 14.24
N GLN A 49 -0.04 6.56 13.98
CA GLN A 49 0.01 5.27 13.29
C GLN A 49 0.35 5.49 11.81
N LEU A 50 1.44 4.91 11.31
CA LEU A 50 1.70 4.94 9.87
C LEU A 50 0.85 3.89 9.16
N MET A 51 0.32 4.26 8.00
CA MET A 51 -0.41 3.36 7.08
C MET A 51 0.34 3.32 5.76
N MET A 52 0.78 2.13 5.34
CA MET A 52 1.48 1.93 4.06
C MET A 52 0.64 1.10 3.10
N MET A 53 0.37 1.63 1.91
CA MET A 53 -0.21 0.88 0.80
C MET A 53 0.89 0.45 -0.16
N THR A 54 0.89 -0.83 -0.58
CA THR A 54 1.82 -1.38 -1.56
C THR A 54 1.06 -2.05 -2.70
N ALA A 55 1.64 -2.09 -3.89
CA ALA A 55 1.15 -2.93 -4.98
C ALA A 55 1.93 -4.25 -4.99
N CYS A 56 1.20 -5.36 -5.04
CA CYS A 56 1.80 -6.70 -4.94
C CYS A 56 1.63 -7.51 -6.23
N ASP A 57 2.54 -8.45 -6.45
CA ASP A 57 2.60 -9.31 -7.63
C ASP A 57 1.33 -10.17 -7.84
N ASP A 58 0.56 -10.41 -6.78
CA ASP A 58 -0.73 -11.09 -6.85
C ASP A 58 -1.87 -10.20 -7.43
N GLY A 59 -1.53 -8.99 -7.88
CA GLY A 59 -2.42 -8.01 -8.48
C GLY A 59 -3.23 -7.18 -7.48
N ARG A 60 -3.09 -7.47 -6.18
CA ARG A 60 -3.79 -6.75 -5.12
C ARG A 60 -2.89 -5.70 -4.51
N ARG A 61 -3.52 -4.71 -3.88
CA ARG A 61 -2.84 -3.81 -2.97
C ARG A 61 -2.99 -4.28 -1.55
N ARG A 62 -1.89 -4.31 -0.82
CA ARG A 62 -1.91 -4.59 0.62
C ARG A 62 -1.67 -3.31 1.38
N VAL A 63 -2.38 -3.17 2.50
CA VAL A 63 -2.24 -2.01 3.38
C VAL A 63 -1.75 -2.51 4.73
N TYR A 64 -0.73 -1.87 5.28
CA TYR A 64 -0.11 -2.22 6.56
C TYR A 64 -0.26 -1.07 7.55
N ARG A 65 -0.68 -1.41 8.78
CA ARG A 65 -0.53 -0.57 9.97
C ARG A 65 0.89 -0.77 10.50
N ILE A 66 1.64 0.31 10.60
CA ILE A 66 3.02 0.34 11.05
C ILE A 66 3.10 1.18 12.33
N GLY A 67 3.07 0.50 13.47
CA GLY A 67 3.06 1.10 14.80
C GLY A 67 4.47 1.28 15.34
N ASP A 68 4.56 1.84 16.54
CA ASP A 68 5.78 1.81 17.36
C ASP A 68 7.05 2.25 16.61
N LYS A 69 6.94 3.27 15.75
CA LYS A 69 8.05 3.76 14.91
C LYS A 69 8.69 2.64 14.06
N GLY A 70 7.87 1.80 13.42
CA GLY A 70 8.34 0.77 12.50
C GLY A 70 8.70 -0.57 13.14
N GLU A 71 8.52 -0.71 14.46
CA GLU A 71 8.75 -1.97 15.18
C GLU A 71 7.65 -2.99 14.90
N SER A 72 6.38 -2.56 14.89
CA SER A 72 5.22 -3.43 14.70
C SER A 72 4.58 -3.20 13.32
N TRP A 73 4.28 -4.30 12.62
CA TRP A 73 3.61 -4.30 11.32
C TRP A 73 2.42 -5.23 11.36
N THR A 74 1.27 -4.79 10.88
CA THR A 74 0.07 -5.63 10.76
C THR A 74 -0.65 -5.30 9.47
N GLU A 75 -0.91 -6.31 8.64
CA GLU A 75 -1.74 -6.12 7.45
C GLU A 75 -3.16 -5.71 7.89
N ALA A 76 -3.68 -4.62 7.33
CA ALA A 76 -5.00 -4.05 7.62
C ALA A 76 -6.14 -4.86 6.96
N LEU A 77 -6.16 -6.15 7.25
CA LEU A 77 -7.20 -7.08 6.83
C LEU A 77 -8.55 -6.67 7.43
N GLY A 78 -9.63 -6.86 6.68
CA GLY A 78 -10.98 -6.50 7.09
C GLY A 78 -11.33 -5.01 6.96
N THR A 79 -10.36 -4.14 6.65
CA THR A 79 -10.61 -2.73 6.36
C THR A 79 -10.15 -2.33 4.97
N LEU A 80 -8.84 -2.14 4.77
CA LEU A 80 -8.28 -1.51 3.57
C LEU A 80 -7.42 -2.47 2.73
N SER A 81 -6.81 -3.47 3.37
CA SER A 81 -5.96 -4.40 2.64
C SER A 81 -6.80 -5.23 1.68
N ARG A 82 -6.31 -5.40 0.45
CA ARG A 82 -6.93 -6.21 -0.60
C ARG A 82 -8.27 -5.68 -1.13
N VAL A 83 -8.66 -4.46 -0.77
CA VAL A 83 -9.83 -3.77 -1.35
C VAL A 83 -9.56 -3.38 -2.80
N TRP A 84 -8.39 -2.80 -3.08
CA TRP A 84 -8.04 -2.32 -4.41
C TRP A 84 -7.17 -3.33 -5.17
N GLY A 85 -7.55 -3.60 -6.42
CA GLY A 85 -6.89 -4.55 -7.30
C GLY A 85 -7.67 -5.85 -7.47
N ASN A 86 -7.36 -6.60 -8.53
CA ASN A 86 -8.06 -7.83 -8.87
C ASN A 86 -7.09 -9.00 -8.84
N LYS A 87 -7.53 -10.11 -8.25
CA LYS A 87 -6.78 -11.37 -8.25
C LYS A 87 -6.89 -12.01 -9.64
N ARG A 88 -6.01 -11.68 -10.60
CA ARG A 88 -5.87 -12.47 -11.86
C ARG A 88 -4.65 -12.07 -12.70
N GLY A 89 -3.78 -13.06 -12.87
CA GLY A 89 -3.05 -13.47 -14.08
C GLY A 89 -2.56 -12.41 -15.05
N GLY A 90 -1.29 -12.05 -14.92
CA GLY A 90 -0.54 -11.21 -15.84
C GLY A 90 0.27 -10.21 -15.07
N GLU A 91 1.47 -9.88 -15.56
CA GLU A 91 2.34 -8.82 -15.04
C GLU A 91 1.60 -7.48 -15.02
N ALA A 92 0.73 -7.27 -14.02
CA ALA A 92 0.18 -5.97 -13.75
C ALA A 92 1.35 -5.17 -13.19
N LYS A 93 2.03 -4.43 -14.07
CA LYS A 93 3.08 -3.50 -13.68
C LYS A 93 2.61 -2.74 -12.45
N ALA A 94 3.39 -2.81 -11.39
CA ALA A 94 3.09 -2.15 -10.14
C ALA A 94 3.03 -0.63 -10.42
N VAL A 95 1.85 -0.02 -10.20
CA VAL A 95 1.66 1.43 -10.36
C VAL A 95 1.49 2.03 -8.98
N GLY A 96 2.24 3.09 -8.70
CA GLY A 96 2.12 3.84 -7.46
C GLY A 96 0.70 4.38 -7.27
N SER A 97 0.27 4.44 -6.01
CA SER A 97 -0.97 5.10 -5.58
C SER A 97 -0.70 6.54 -5.21
N GLY A 98 -1.70 7.41 -5.37
CA GLY A 98 -1.82 8.54 -4.46
C GLY A 98 -2.49 8.06 -3.18
N PHE A 99 -1.88 8.35 -2.03
CA PHE A 99 -2.44 8.01 -0.73
C PHE A 99 -2.10 9.15 0.23
N ILE A 100 -3.12 9.86 0.70
CA ILE A 100 -2.96 10.98 1.63
C ILE A 100 -4.02 10.94 2.72
N THR A 101 -3.75 11.59 3.84
CA THR A 101 -4.80 11.98 4.80
C THR A 101 -5.28 13.40 4.52
N ALA A 102 -6.57 13.63 4.75
CA ALA A 102 -7.18 14.96 4.69
C ALA A 102 -8.18 15.12 5.84
N THR A 103 -8.42 16.38 6.24
CA THR A 103 -9.54 16.73 7.10
C THR A 103 -10.59 17.42 6.24
N ILE A 104 -11.80 16.85 6.18
CA ILE A 104 -12.89 17.35 5.35
C ILE A 104 -14.12 17.60 6.25
N GLY A 105 -14.76 18.75 6.07
CA GLY A 105 -15.92 19.18 6.87
C GLY A 105 -15.90 20.67 7.14
N ASN A 106 -16.82 21.13 7.99
CA ASN A 106 -16.89 22.51 8.47
C ASN A 106 -16.98 22.51 10.00
N GLY A 107 -16.01 23.12 10.68
CA GLY A 107 -16.03 23.28 12.14
C GLY A 107 -16.08 21.95 12.88
N GLU A 108 -17.15 21.74 13.67
CA GLU A 108 -17.35 20.54 14.49
C GLU A 108 -17.60 19.26 13.67
N ASP A 109 -18.00 19.38 12.40
CA ASP A 109 -18.22 18.25 11.50
C ASP A 109 -16.95 17.78 10.78
N ASN A 110 -15.78 18.31 11.16
CA ASN A 110 -14.51 17.91 10.56
C ASN A 110 -14.23 16.42 10.80
N ARG A 111 -13.95 15.70 9.71
CA ARG A 111 -13.58 14.28 9.75
C ARG A 111 -12.22 14.08 9.11
N LYS A 112 -11.36 13.34 9.81
CA LYS A 112 -10.12 12.82 9.22
C LYS A 112 -10.48 11.67 8.29
N VAL A 113 -9.99 11.72 7.06
CA VAL A 113 -10.21 10.70 6.03
C VAL A 113 -8.91 10.42 5.30
N MET A 114 -8.85 9.29 4.61
CA MET A 114 -7.83 8.99 3.62
C MET A 114 -8.41 9.15 2.22
N LEU A 115 -7.62 9.73 1.33
CA LEU A 115 -7.91 9.82 -0.10
C LEU A 115 -6.94 8.91 -0.86
N VAL A 116 -7.49 8.04 -1.69
CA VAL A 116 -6.71 7.08 -2.49
C VAL A 116 -6.96 7.36 -3.96
N THR A 117 -5.90 7.47 -4.76
CA THR A 117 -6.00 7.56 -6.22
C THR A 117 -5.29 6.39 -6.91
N LEU A 118 -6.01 5.72 -7.80
CA LEU A 118 -5.55 4.53 -8.51
C LEU A 118 -6.13 4.46 -9.92
N PRO A 119 -5.35 4.01 -10.92
CA PRO A 119 -5.89 3.73 -12.24
C PRO A 119 -6.74 2.46 -12.22
N VAL A 120 -7.97 2.57 -12.75
CA VAL A 120 -8.86 1.44 -13.04
C VAL A 120 -8.77 1.14 -14.53
N TYR A 121 -8.48 -0.10 -14.86
CA TYR A 121 -8.36 -0.56 -16.24
C TYR A 121 -9.60 -1.35 -16.60
N SER A 122 -10.32 -0.90 -17.62
CA SER A 122 -11.39 -1.69 -18.21
C SER A 122 -10.80 -2.77 -19.12
N SER A 123 -11.44 -3.93 -19.15
CA SER A 123 -11.17 -4.96 -20.14
C SER A 123 -12.29 -4.99 -21.16
N LYS A 124 -11.96 -4.92 -22.46
CA LYS A 124 -12.91 -5.15 -23.54
C LYS A 124 -12.51 -6.42 -24.27
N ASN A 125 -13.42 -7.39 -24.37
CA ASN A 125 -13.19 -8.69 -25.02
C ASN A 125 -11.93 -9.43 -24.50
N GLY A 126 -11.69 -9.40 -23.18
CA GLY A 126 -10.54 -10.07 -22.56
C GLY A 126 -9.18 -9.40 -22.76
N LYS A 127 -9.10 -8.31 -23.54
CA LYS A 127 -7.90 -7.48 -23.64
C LYS A 127 -7.99 -6.30 -22.68
N ARG A 128 -6.94 -6.10 -21.88
CA ARG A 128 -6.81 -4.94 -20.98
C ARG A 128 -6.64 -3.68 -21.84
N ASN A 129 -7.46 -2.67 -21.60
CA ASN A 129 -7.23 -1.36 -22.20
C ASN A 129 -5.94 -0.79 -21.62
N GLU A 130 -5.05 -0.31 -22.49
CA GLU A 130 -3.76 0.27 -22.09
C GLU A 130 -3.94 1.57 -21.30
N LYS A 131 -5.02 2.30 -21.57
CA LYS A 131 -5.39 3.52 -20.86
C LYS A 131 -6.25 3.19 -19.64
N GLY A 132 -5.65 3.30 -18.45
CA GLY A 132 -6.39 3.30 -17.18
C GLY A 132 -7.07 4.65 -16.95
N VAL A 133 -8.23 4.63 -16.30
CA VAL A 133 -8.91 5.85 -15.83
C VAL A 133 -8.56 6.05 -14.37
N LEU A 134 -7.99 7.19 -14.02
CA LEU A 134 -7.67 7.52 -12.64
C LEU A 134 -8.97 7.74 -11.86
N HIS A 135 -9.14 6.99 -10.78
CA HIS A 135 -10.27 7.12 -9.86
C HIS A 135 -9.77 7.63 -8.50
N LEU A 136 -10.67 8.25 -7.75
CA LEU A 136 -10.48 8.74 -6.40
C LEU A 136 -11.47 8.02 -5.47
N TRP A 137 -10.95 7.46 -4.37
CA TRP A 137 -11.74 6.88 -3.28
C TRP A 137 -11.49 7.68 -2.00
N LEU A 138 -12.49 7.72 -1.14
CA LEU A 138 -12.45 8.34 0.18
C LEU A 138 -12.75 7.28 1.22
N THR A 139 -11.99 7.24 2.31
CA THR A 139 -12.24 6.28 3.40
C THR A 139 -11.95 6.86 4.77
N ASP A 140 -12.75 6.49 5.76
CA ASP A 140 -12.52 6.75 7.19
C ASP A 140 -11.89 5.54 7.90
N ASN A 141 -11.23 4.64 7.16
CA ASN A 141 -10.73 3.33 7.60
C ASN A 141 -11.83 2.30 7.92
N THR A 142 -13.10 2.65 7.75
CA THR A 142 -14.25 1.75 7.96
C THR A 142 -15.11 1.63 6.70
N HIS A 143 -15.39 2.75 6.04
CA HIS A 143 -16.20 2.89 4.83
C HIS A 143 -15.32 3.33 3.67
N ILE A 144 -15.63 2.91 2.45
CA ILE A 144 -14.89 3.24 1.21
C ILE A 144 -15.91 3.58 0.12
#